data_AF-A0A2T5RI51-F1
#
_entry.id   AF-A0A2T5RI51-F1
#
_cell.length_a   1.000
_cell.length_b   1.000
_cell.length_c   1.000
_cell.angle_alpha   90.00
_cell.angle_beta   90.00
_cell.angle_gamma   90.00
#
_symmetry.space_group_name_H-M   'P 1'
#
loop_
_entity.id
_entity.type
_entity.pdbx_description
1 polymer ?
#
loop_
_entity_poly.entity_id
_entity_poly.type
_entity_poly.pdbx_seq_one_letter_code
_entity_poly.pdbx_strand_id
1 'polypeptide(L)'
;MNSDQDMVKRVKETIELEDKLDADQKFKNNLAALTIVLCDKFLSSENMIELWRDRKMVKFFKYVEEQGKKKGKEEGRIEGKIEGKIEGKQEEARLILMRQVKAKFKNSDNEIIDLINKAELSKIEDLSEKIITADSKEEIIDFLKH
;
A
#
# COMPACT_ATOMS: atom_id res chain seq x y z
N MET A 1 3.06 23.31 -40.37
CA MET A 1 2.55 22.01 -39.91
C MET A 1 2.61 22.02 -38.39
N ASN A 2 1.53 21.64 -37.70
CA ASN A 2 1.53 21.61 -36.23
C ASN A 2 2.42 20.45 -35.75
N SER A 3 3.39 20.75 -34.89
CA SER A 3 4.35 19.79 -34.31
C SER A 3 3.67 18.51 -33.80
N ASP A 4 2.47 18.64 -33.23
CA ASP A 4 1.70 17.52 -32.68
C ASP A 4 1.15 16.57 -33.75
N GLN A 5 0.77 17.07 -34.93
CA GLN A 5 0.25 16.23 -36.01
C GLN A 5 1.33 15.35 -36.63
N ASP A 6 2.56 15.86 -36.71
CA ASP A 6 3.72 15.08 -37.15
C ASP A 6 4.07 13.98 -36.14
N MET A 7 3.92 14.26 -34.85
CA MET A 7 4.10 13.26 -33.79
C MET A 7 3.04 12.16 -33.83
N VAL A 8 1.77 12.53 -34.02
CA VAL A 8 0.68 11.54 -34.20
C VAL A 8 0.98 10.63 -35.40
N LYS A 9 1.44 11.19 -36.53
CA LYS A 9 1.82 10.40 -37.71
C LYS A 9 2.94 9.41 -37.41
N ARG A 10 4.01 9.86 -36.74
CA ARG A 10 5.14 8.99 -36.34
C ARG A 10 4.71 7.87 -35.40
N VAL A 11 3.78 8.16 -34.49
CA VAL A 11 3.21 7.15 -33.59
C VAL A 11 2.41 6.11 -34.37
N LYS A 12 1.58 6.52 -35.35
CA LYS A 12 0.86 5.59 -36.25
C LYS A 12 1.84 4.68 -37.00
N GLU A 13 2.90 5.25 -37.58
CA GLU A 13 3.97 4.49 -38.26
C GLU A 13 4.68 3.51 -37.31
N THR A 14 4.98 3.92 -36.08
CA THR A 14 5.61 3.07 -35.06
C THR A 14 4.72 1.88 -34.74
N ILE A 15 3.44 2.10 -34.50
CA ILE A 15 2.45 1.06 -34.21
C ILE A 15 2.37 0.04 -35.36
N GLU A 16 2.34 0.50 -36.62
CA GLU A 16 2.31 -0.41 -37.78
C GLU A 16 3.55 -1.30 -37.86
N LEU A 17 4.72 -0.77 -37.45
CA LEU A 17 5.96 -1.55 -37.40
C LEU A 17 5.93 -2.57 -36.27
N GLU A 18 5.38 -2.22 -35.09
CA GLU A 18 5.18 -3.16 -33.98
C GLU A 18 4.33 -4.37 -34.38
N ASP A 19 3.24 -4.11 -35.10
CA ASP A 19 2.29 -5.16 -35.51
C ASP A 19 2.93 -6.13 -36.53
N LYS A 20 3.77 -5.61 -37.43
CA LYS A 20 4.53 -6.37 -38.43
C LYS A 20 5.73 -7.14 -37.85
N LEU A 21 6.13 -6.84 -36.62
CA LEU A 21 7.27 -7.49 -35.99
C LEU A 21 7.02 -8.99 -35.82
N ASP A 22 7.98 -9.84 -36.17
CA ASP A 22 7.89 -11.27 -35.86
C ASP A 22 8.52 -11.53 -34.48
N ALA A 23 7.68 -11.51 -33.44
CA ALA A 23 8.09 -11.69 -32.05
C ALA A 23 6.95 -12.29 -31.22
N ASP A 24 7.30 -12.84 -30.06
CA ASP A 24 6.31 -13.41 -29.15
C ASP A 24 5.36 -12.35 -28.56
N GLN A 25 4.20 -12.81 -28.10
CA GLN A 25 3.14 -11.93 -27.62
C GLN A 25 3.54 -11.11 -26.38
N LYS A 26 4.38 -11.66 -25.51
CA LYS A 26 4.84 -10.95 -24.30
C LYS A 26 5.75 -9.80 -24.71
N PHE A 27 6.65 -10.03 -25.65
CA PHE A 27 7.50 -8.97 -26.22
C PHE A 27 6.66 -7.88 -26.91
N LYS A 28 5.73 -8.26 -27.79
CA LYS A 28 4.82 -7.30 -28.46
C LYS A 28 4.00 -6.48 -27.46
N ASN A 29 3.50 -7.11 -26.39
CA ASN A 29 2.76 -6.42 -25.34
C ASN A 29 3.63 -5.40 -24.59
N ASN A 30 4.88 -5.76 -24.29
CA ASN A 30 5.82 -4.84 -23.63
C ASN A 30 6.18 -3.67 -24.53
N LEU A 31 6.38 -3.91 -25.82
CA LEU A 31 6.68 -2.88 -26.80
C LEU A 31 5.50 -1.90 -26.95
N ALA A 32 4.29 -2.43 -27.08
CA ALA A 32 3.08 -1.61 -27.08
C ALA A 32 2.95 -0.78 -25.79
N ALA A 33 3.23 -1.36 -24.61
CA ALA A 33 3.20 -0.63 -23.35
C ALA A 33 4.19 0.55 -23.32
N LEU A 34 5.42 0.35 -23.82
CA LEU A 34 6.43 1.40 -23.91
C LEU A 34 6.00 2.54 -24.85
N THR A 35 5.49 2.20 -26.03
CA THR A 35 4.98 3.20 -26.98
C THR A 35 3.87 4.04 -26.38
N ILE A 36 3.01 3.44 -25.56
CA ILE A 36 1.92 4.12 -24.89
C ILE A 36 2.42 5.12 -23.85
N VAL A 37 3.40 4.71 -23.02
CA VAL A 37 4.02 5.60 -22.03
C VAL A 37 4.72 6.78 -22.72
N LEU A 38 5.36 6.54 -23.86
CA LEU A 38 5.97 7.61 -24.64
C LEU A 38 4.92 8.54 -25.24
N CYS A 39 3.82 8.00 -25.78
CA CYS A 39 2.75 8.80 -26.34
C CYS A 39 2.11 9.73 -25.30
N ASP A 40 1.91 9.28 -24.06
CA ASP A 40 1.40 10.12 -22.95
C ASP A 40 2.28 11.34 -22.68
N LYS A 41 3.61 11.18 -22.83
CA LYS A 41 4.57 12.27 -22.62
C LYS A 41 4.58 13.31 -23.75
N PHE A 42 4.21 12.92 -24.97
CA PHE A 42 4.42 13.73 -26.17
C PHE A 42 3.13 14.14 -26.90
N LEU A 43 1.99 13.55 -26.56
CA LEU A 43 0.71 13.81 -27.21
C LEU A 43 -0.31 14.36 -26.20
N SER A 44 -1.18 15.26 -26.69
CA SER A 44 -2.33 15.70 -25.92
C SER A 44 -3.34 14.56 -25.71
N SER A 45 -4.16 14.68 -24.66
CA SER A 45 -5.23 13.72 -24.36
C SER A 45 -6.21 13.52 -25.52
N GLU A 46 -6.46 14.55 -26.33
CA GLU A 46 -7.34 14.50 -27.50
C GLU A 46 -6.72 13.66 -28.63
N ASN A 47 -5.46 13.91 -28.98
CA ASN A 47 -4.73 13.16 -30.00
C ASN A 47 -4.50 11.70 -29.60
N MET A 48 -4.28 11.48 -28.30
CA MET A 48 -4.28 10.16 -27.70
C MET A 48 -5.60 9.44 -28.02
N ILE A 49 -6.75 10.00 -27.61
CA ILE A 49 -8.08 9.40 -27.85
C ILE A 49 -8.31 9.04 -29.32
N GLU A 50 -7.87 9.87 -30.26
CA GLU A 50 -7.96 9.58 -31.70
C GLU A 50 -7.14 8.35 -32.10
N LEU A 51 -5.85 8.30 -31.75
CA LEU A 51 -4.97 7.15 -32.00
C LEU A 51 -5.53 5.85 -31.44
N TRP A 52 -6.16 5.92 -30.27
CA TRP A 52 -6.73 4.77 -29.58
C TRP A 52 -7.96 4.18 -30.27
N ARG A 53 -8.78 5.01 -30.92
CA ARG A 53 -9.94 4.55 -31.71
C ARG A 53 -9.48 3.76 -32.94
N ASP A 54 -8.46 4.26 -33.63
CA ASP A 54 -7.94 3.64 -34.85
C ASP A 54 -7.33 2.26 -34.60
N ARG A 55 -6.59 2.09 -33.50
CA ARG A 55 -5.83 0.85 -33.21
C ARG A 55 -6.70 -0.31 -32.68
N LYS A 56 -8.03 -0.16 -32.50
CA LYS A 56 -8.92 -1.19 -31.89
C LYS A 56 -8.35 -1.82 -30.60
N MET A 57 -7.59 -1.03 -29.82
CA MET A 57 -6.78 -1.47 -28.67
C MET A 57 -7.55 -1.82 -27.40
N VAL A 58 -8.87 -2.00 -27.49
CA VAL A 58 -9.75 -2.29 -26.35
C VAL A 58 -9.23 -3.48 -25.53
N LYS A 59 -8.62 -4.49 -26.18
CA LYS A 59 -8.05 -5.66 -25.48
C LYS A 59 -6.80 -5.33 -24.65
N PHE A 60 -5.93 -4.45 -25.15
CA PHE A 60 -4.72 -4.05 -24.42
C PHE A 60 -5.07 -3.16 -23.22
N PHE A 61 -6.02 -2.23 -23.36
CA PHE A 61 -6.51 -1.45 -22.22
C PHE A 61 -7.15 -2.31 -21.15
N LYS A 62 -8.01 -3.26 -21.54
CA LYS A 62 -8.56 -4.24 -20.60
C LYS A 62 -7.46 -5.02 -19.89
N TYR A 63 -6.42 -5.43 -20.61
CA TYR A 63 -5.28 -6.11 -20.01
C TYR A 63 -4.54 -5.22 -19.00
N VAL A 64 -4.18 -3.99 -19.37
CA VAL A 64 -3.47 -3.05 -18.48
C VAL A 64 -4.34 -2.68 -17.27
N GLU A 65 -5.62 -2.42 -17.47
CA GLU A 65 -6.58 -2.14 -16.39
C GLU A 65 -6.72 -3.34 -15.44
N GLU A 66 -6.82 -4.57 -15.97
CA GLU A 66 -6.85 -5.79 -15.18
C GLU A 66 -5.54 -5.99 -14.39
N GLN A 67 -4.38 -5.76 -15.00
CA GLN A 67 -3.09 -5.84 -14.31
C GLN A 67 -2.98 -4.78 -13.22
N GLY A 68 -3.39 -3.55 -13.49
CA GLY A 68 -3.42 -2.46 -12.52
C GLY A 68 -4.33 -2.79 -11.32
N LYS A 69 -5.55 -3.29 -11.58
CA LYS A 69 -6.49 -3.74 -10.54
C LYS A 69 -5.93 -4.90 -9.72
N LYS A 70 -5.28 -5.89 -10.36
CA LYS A 70 -4.65 -7.01 -9.65
C LYS A 70 -3.52 -6.54 -8.76
N LYS A 71 -2.63 -5.69 -9.26
CA LYS A 71 -1.50 -5.15 -8.50
C LYS A 71 -1.97 -4.32 -7.31
N GLY A 72 -2.90 -3.39 -7.52
CA GLY A 72 -3.45 -2.57 -6.43
C GLY A 72 -4.18 -3.39 -5.36
N LYS A 73 -4.91 -4.45 -5.76
CA LYS A 73 -5.55 -5.36 -4.81
C LYS A 73 -4.53 -6.15 -3.98
N GLU A 74 -3.43 -6.58 -4.60
CA GLU A 74 -2.39 -7.33 -3.90
C GLU A 74 -1.60 -6.45 -2.94
N GLU A 75 -1.20 -5.25 -3.36
CA GLU A 75 -0.53 -4.25 -2.51
C GLU A 75 -1.41 -3.89 -1.29
N GLY A 76 -2.67 -3.51 -1.52
CA GLY A 76 -3.59 -3.19 -0.42
C GLY A 76 -3.88 -4.37 0.52
N ARG A 77 -3.88 -5.61 0.00
CA ARG A 77 -4.02 -6.82 0.84
C ARG A 77 -2.79 -7.06 1.71
N ILE A 78 -1.59 -6.73 1.22
CA ILE A 78 -0.34 -6.89 1.98
C ILE A 78 -0.26 -5.81 3.06
N GLU A 79 -0.44 -4.55 2.69
CA GLU A 79 -0.43 -3.41 3.62
C GLU A 79 -1.45 -3.59 4.74
N GLY A 80 -2.72 -3.86 4.38
CA GLY A 80 -3.77 -4.05 5.38
C GLY A 80 -3.55 -5.27 6.30
N LYS A 81 -2.88 -6.33 5.81
CA LYS A 81 -2.51 -7.47 6.67
C LYS A 81 -1.38 -7.11 7.64
N ILE A 82 -0.43 -6.28 7.22
CA ILE A 82 0.69 -5.85 8.07
C ILE A 82 0.18 -4.91 9.15
N GLU A 83 -0.57 -3.87 8.76
CA GLU A 83 -1.18 -2.90 9.69
C GLU A 83 -2.08 -3.61 10.70
N GLY A 84 -3.03 -4.43 10.23
CA GLY A 84 -3.93 -5.15 11.11
C GLY A 84 -3.23 -6.12 12.06
N LYS A 85 -2.09 -6.70 11.65
CA LYS A 85 -1.29 -7.58 12.53
C LYS A 85 -0.53 -6.77 13.59
N ILE A 86 -0.05 -5.58 13.26
CA ILE A 86 0.64 -4.69 14.21
C ILE A 86 -0.36 -4.14 15.23
N GLU A 87 -1.47 -3.57 14.76
CA GLU A 87 -2.53 -3.04 15.61
C GLU A 87 -3.11 -4.13 16.52
N GLY A 88 -3.42 -5.31 15.97
CA GLY A 88 -3.95 -6.43 16.75
C GLY A 88 -2.99 -6.89 17.85
N LYS A 89 -1.68 -6.95 17.58
CA LYS A 89 -0.67 -7.27 18.59
C LYS A 89 -0.61 -6.22 19.70
N GLN A 90 -0.67 -4.95 19.33
CA GLN A 90 -0.60 -3.86 20.30
C GLN A 90 -1.83 -3.82 21.20
N GLU A 91 -3.02 -4.00 20.63
CA GLU A 91 -4.27 -4.07 21.38
C GLU A 91 -4.30 -5.29 22.31
N GLU A 92 -3.86 -6.45 21.83
CA GLU A 92 -3.78 -7.66 22.65
C GLU A 92 -2.80 -7.50 23.83
N ALA A 93 -1.61 -6.93 23.58
CA ALA A 93 -0.63 -6.64 24.62
C ALA A 93 -1.20 -5.69 25.70
N ARG A 94 -1.90 -4.62 25.29
CA ARG A 94 -2.59 -3.70 26.21
C ARG A 94 -3.61 -4.42 27.08
N LEU A 95 -4.49 -5.20 26.46
CA LEU A 95 -5.55 -5.93 27.17
C LEU A 95 -4.99 -6.93 28.17
N ILE A 96 -3.93 -7.66 27.80
CA ILE A 96 -3.25 -8.60 28.69
C ILE A 96 -2.65 -7.85 29.88
N LEU A 97 -1.92 -6.77 29.63
CA LEU A 97 -1.29 -5.99 30.69
C LEU A 97 -2.32 -5.38 31.66
N MET A 98 -3.42 -4.85 31.14
CA MET A 98 -4.53 -4.36 31.98
C MET A 98 -5.11 -5.46 32.88
N ARG A 99 -5.24 -6.69 32.36
CA ARG A 99 -5.68 -7.86 33.16
C ARG A 99 -4.67 -8.22 34.24
N GLN A 100 -3.37 -8.16 33.94
CA GLN A 100 -2.30 -8.41 34.92
C GLN A 100 -2.32 -7.37 36.05
N VAL A 101 -2.43 -6.08 35.73
CA VAL A 101 -2.56 -4.98 36.72
C VAL A 101 -3.77 -5.21 37.60
N LYS A 102 -4.93 -5.48 37.00
CA LYS A 102 -6.16 -5.74 37.74
C LYS A 102 -6.05 -6.96 38.66
N ALA A 103 -5.42 -8.04 38.19
CA ALA A 103 -5.22 -9.25 38.98
C ALA A 103 -4.28 -9.01 40.18
N LYS A 104 -3.20 -8.25 39.98
CA LYS A 104 -2.19 -8.00 41.01
C LYS A 104 -2.68 -7.03 42.09
N PHE A 105 -3.27 -5.91 41.69
CA PHE A 105 -3.62 -4.83 42.64
C PHE A 105 -5.10 -4.79 43.03
N LYS A 106 -5.91 -5.72 42.52
CA LYS A 106 -7.36 -5.84 42.77
C LYS A 106 -8.19 -4.58 42.50
N ASN A 107 -7.62 -3.58 41.83
CA ASN A 107 -8.22 -2.30 41.45
C ASN A 107 -7.63 -1.85 40.12
N SER A 108 -8.47 -1.29 39.26
CA SER A 108 -8.07 -0.76 37.95
C SER A 108 -8.20 0.75 38.00
N ASP A 109 -7.11 1.45 38.31
CA ASP A 109 -7.13 2.92 38.32
C ASP A 109 -7.18 3.41 36.87
N ASN A 110 -8.10 4.34 36.59
CA ASN A 110 -8.29 4.91 35.26
C ASN A 110 -6.99 5.55 34.72
N GLU A 111 -6.13 6.08 35.59
CA GLU A 111 -4.83 6.64 35.21
C GLU A 111 -3.91 5.59 34.57
N ILE A 112 -3.82 4.38 35.13
CA ILE A 112 -2.96 3.31 34.60
C ILE A 112 -3.49 2.84 33.24
N ILE A 113 -4.81 2.74 33.09
CA ILE A 113 -5.46 2.36 31.83
C ILE A 113 -5.12 3.39 30.73
N ASP A 114 -5.25 4.68 31.03
CA ASP A 114 -4.94 5.76 30.10
C ASP A 114 -3.46 5.78 29.71
N LEU A 115 -2.57 5.49 30.65
CA LEU A 115 -1.13 5.38 30.39
C LEU A 115 -0.79 4.19 29.49
N ILE A 116 -1.38 3.01 29.74
CA ILE A 116 -1.19 1.81 28.89
C ILE A 116 -1.70 2.05 27.47
N ASN A 117 -2.83 2.75 27.32
CA ASN A 117 -3.40 3.08 26.01
C ASN A 117 -2.55 4.07 25.19
N LYS A 118 -1.72 4.87 25.86
CA LYS A 118 -0.81 5.83 25.21
C LYS A 118 0.61 5.29 25.04
N ALA A 119 0.97 4.24 25.78
CA ALA A 119 2.29 3.64 25.71
C ALA A 119 2.54 2.94 24.37
N GLU A 120 3.80 2.99 23.94
CA GLU A 120 4.32 2.20 22.83
C GLU A 120 4.38 0.71 23.19
N LEU A 121 4.34 -0.15 22.18
CA LEU A 121 4.32 -1.61 22.38
C LEU A 121 5.55 -2.10 23.18
N SER A 122 6.75 -1.59 22.88
CA SER A 122 7.98 -1.93 23.60
C SER A 122 7.85 -1.69 25.11
N LYS A 123 7.26 -0.55 25.49
CA LYS A 123 7.05 -0.19 26.88
C LYS A 123 6.06 -1.12 27.58
N ILE A 124 5.03 -1.55 26.86
CA ILE A 124 4.04 -2.52 27.37
C ILE A 124 4.69 -3.89 27.56
N GLU A 125 5.54 -4.31 26.62
CA GLU A 125 6.31 -5.56 26.71
C GLU A 125 7.26 -5.54 27.91
N ASP A 126 8.03 -4.48 28.09
CA ASP A 126 8.93 -4.34 29.25
C ASP A 126 8.16 -4.36 30.59
N LEU A 127 7.01 -3.69 30.63
CA LEU A 127 6.18 -3.68 31.84
C LEU A 127 5.56 -5.05 32.13
N SER A 128 5.34 -5.90 31.12
CA SER A 128 4.79 -7.25 31.32
C SER A 128 5.70 -8.16 32.15
N GLU A 129 7.02 -7.89 32.16
CA GLU A 129 7.97 -8.55 33.05
C GLU A 129 8.04 -7.84 34.41
N LYS A 130 8.18 -6.50 34.40
CA LYS A 130 8.32 -5.70 35.63
C LYS A 130 7.11 -5.80 36.56
N ILE A 131 5.91 -6.00 36.00
CA ILE A 131 4.68 -6.14 36.79
C ILE A 131 4.73 -7.33 37.76
N ILE A 132 5.54 -8.36 37.48
CA ILE A 132 5.68 -9.54 38.35
C ILE A 132 6.34 -9.14 39.67
N THR A 133 7.35 -8.25 39.62
CA THR A 133 8.15 -7.83 40.77
C THR A 133 7.70 -6.51 41.40
N ALA A 134 6.82 -5.74 40.75
CA ALA A 134 6.37 -4.44 41.27
C ALA A 134 5.62 -4.57 42.61
N ASP A 135 5.97 -3.79 43.63
CA ASP A 135 5.33 -3.89 44.95
C ASP A 135 4.14 -2.93 45.11
N SER A 136 4.04 -1.94 44.22
CA SER A 136 3.06 -0.85 44.30
C SER A 136 2.51 -0.45 42.93
N LYS A 137 1.40 0.30 42.93
CA LYS A 137 0.83 0.87 41.70
C LYS A 137 1.66 2.06 41.22
N GLU A 138 2.25 2.79 42.16
CA GLU A 138 3.09 3.96 41.93
C GLU A 138 4.31 3.61 41.08
N GLU A 139 4.95 2.46 41.31
CA GLU A 139 6.07 1.96 40.49
C GLU A 139 5.67 1.70 39.02
N ILE A 140 4.42 1.27 38.79
CA ILE A 140 3.89 1.03 37.45
C ILE A 140 3.61 2.36 36.75
N ILE A 141 2.99 3.30 37.48
CA ILE A 141 2.71 4.64 36.96
C ILE A 141 4.01 5.36 36.61
N ASP A 142 5.02 5.30 37.47
CA ASP A 142 6.35 5.88 37.24
C ASP A 142 6.99 5.28 35.98
N PHE A 143 6.97 3.94 35.85
CA PHE A 143 7.50 3.26 34.67
C PHE A 143 6.77 3.64 33.37
N LEU A 144 5.46 3.85 33.40
CA LEU A 144 4.71 4.24 32.22
C LEU A 144 4.93 5.72 31.82
N LYS A 145 5.38 6.56 32.76
CA LYS A 145 5.67 7.99 32.54
C LYS A 145 7.11 8.25 32.09
N HIS A 146 8.03 7.30 32.30
CA HIS A 146 9.46 7.40 32.01
C HIS A 146 9.93 6.17 31.26
#